data_AF-A0A3N5FRI9-F1
#
_entry.id   AF-A0A3N5FRI9-F1
#
_cell.length_a   1.000
_cell.length_b   1.000
_cell.length_c   1.000
_cell.angle_alpha   90.00
_cell.angle_beta   90.00
_cell.angle_gamma   90.00
#
_symmetry.space_group_name_H-M   'P 1'
#
loop_
_entity.id
_entity.type
_entity.pdbx_description
1 polymer ?
#
loop_
_entity_poly.entity_id
_entity_poly.type
_entity_poly.pdbx_seq_one_letter_code
_entity_poly.pdbx_strand_id
1 'polypeptide(L)'
;MSGSLLAVQAYRGTICAVDQSYVVHKINGANPPLVDAASRALTTLIEALQPIVERLHARDLEVLVDLIFRNAGWNRVGVLAETETDIDLALESAVTGERIAVEVKARASISDYRDYSARYAAMVGFDRFYFVTHSAIAGLEKEGASARRTGVNFWGSRSLAERAAHSGLAQWLIDKST
;
A
#
# COMPACT_ATOMS: atom_id res chain seq x y z
N MET A 1 -11.03 -9.83 -17.97
CA MET A 1 -12.09 -9.77 -19.01
C MET A 1 -13.45 -9.66 -18.30
N SER A 2 -14.43 -8.94 -18.86
CA SER A 2 -15.74 -8.81 -18.19
C SER A 2 -16.60 -10.07 -18.37
N GLY A 3 -17.48 -10.32 -17.40
CA GLY A 3 -18.48 -11.40 -17.50
C GLY A 3 -19.40 -11.25 -18.70
N SER A 4 -19.68 -10.01 -19.16
CA SER A 4 -20.54 -9.75 -20.33
C SER A 4 -19.96 -10.26 -21.65
N LEU A 5 -18.64 -10.21 -21.85
CA LEU A 5 -17.98 -10.78 -23.04
C LEU A 5 -17.79 -12.30 -22.91
N LEU A 6 -17.46 -12.77 -21.71
CA LEU A 6 -17.26 -14.20 -21.44
C LEU A 6 -18.57 -14.99 -21.51
N ALA A 7 -19.72 -14.36 -21.23
CA ALA A 7 -21.04 -14.98 -21.37
C ALA A 7 -21.35 -15.40 -22.83
N VAL A 8 -20.66 -14.82 -23.82
CA VAL A 8 -20.85 -15.12 -25.25
C VAL A 8 -20.04 -16.35 -25.70
N GLN A 9 -19.09 -16.82 -24.89
CA GLN A 9 -18.12 -17.85 -25.28
C GLN A 9 -18.72 -19.26 -25.49
N ALA A 10 -19.94 -19.52 -25.00
CA ALA A 10 -20.61 -20.82 -25.08
C ALA A 10 -21.90 -20.82 -25.95
N TYR A 11 -22.31 -19.67 -26.49
CA TYR A 11 -23.61 -19.54 -27.15
C TYR A 11 -23.49 -19.74 -28.68
N ARG A 12 -23.68 -20.98 -29.14
CA ARG A 12 -23.72 -21.32 -30.58
C ARG A 12 -25.13 -21.11 -31.13
N GLY A 13 -25.43 -19.95 -31.72
CA GLY A 13 -26.61 -19.86 -32.60
C GLY A 13 -27.34 -18.54 -32.80
N THR A 14 -27.05 -17.45 -32.08
CA THR A 14 -27.61 -16.13 -32.40
C THR A 14 -26.57 -15.02 -32.24
N ILE A 15 -26.66 -13.99 -33.10
CA ILE A 15 -25.86 -12.76 -33.00
C ILE A 15 -26.22 -12.11 -31.66
N CYS A 16 -25.33 -12.25 -30.68
CA CYS A 16 -25.53 -11.61 -29.38
C CYS A 16 -25.30 -10.10 -29.54
N ALA A 17 -26.29 -9.30 -29.15
CA ALA A 17 -26.16 -7.85 -29.13
C ALA A 17 -25.26 -7.45 -27.95
N VAL A 18 -23.97 -7.25 -28.24
CA VAL A 18 -23.03 -6.60 -27.34
C VAL A 18 -22.96 -5.12 -27.67
N ASP A 19 -22.85 -4.29 -26.63
CA ASP A 19 -22.63 -2.86 -26.80
C ASP A 19 -21.36 -2.62 -27.60
N GLN A 20 -21.52 -2.05 -28.81
CA GLN A 20 -20.40 -1.77 -29.71
C GLN A 20 -19.41 -0.79 -29.09
N SER A 21 -19.89 0.19 -28.32
CA SER A 21 -19.00 1.17 -27.66
C SER A 21 -18.09 0.46 -26.67
N TYR A 22 -18.65 -0.47 -25.89
CA TYR A 22 -17.90 -1.30 -24.95
C TYR A 22 -16.81 -2.14 -25.63
N VAL A 23 -17.14 -2.80 -26.76
CA VAL A 23 -16.18 -3.61 -27.53
C VAL A 23 -15.08 -2.73 -28.13
N VAL A 24 -15.44 -1.59 -28.72
CA VAL A 24 -14.48 -0.64 -29.31
C VAL A 24 -13.54 -0.08 -28.25
N HIS A 25 -14.04 0.32 -27.07
CA HIS A 25 -13.20 0.76 -25.97
C HIS A 25 -12.21 -0.33 -25.55
N LYS A 26 -12.65 -1.60 -25.43
CA LYS A 26 -11.76 -2.71 -25.06
C LYS A 26 -10.71 -3.04 -26.12
N ILE A 27 -11.07 -3.06 -27.41
CA ILE A 27 -10.12 -3.28 -28.51
C ILE A 27 -9.05 -2.19 -28.51
N ASN A 28 -9.47 -0.94 -28.30
CA ASN A 28 -8.56 0.20 -28.31
C ASN A 28 -7.76 0.38 -27.01
N GLY A 29 -7.90 -0.53 -26.04
CA GLY A 29 -7.29 -0.38 -24.71
C GLY A 29 -7.78 0.85 -23.94
N ALA A 30 -8.91 1.43 -24.35
CA ALA A 30 -9.52 2.58 -23.71
C ALA A 30 -10.41 2.12 -22.55
N ASN A 31 -10.31 2.84 -21.44
CA ASN A 31 -11.25 2.67 -20.35
C ASN A 31 -12.59 3.35 -20.70
N PRO A 32 -13.71 2.85 -20.15
CA PRO A 32 -14.97 3.57 -20.21
C PRO A 32 -14.85 4.94 -19.52
N PRO A 33 -15.49 6.01 -20.02
CA PRO A 33 -15.40 7.35 -19.44
C PRO A 33 -15.71 7.42 -17.94
N LEU A 34 -16.63 6.59 -17.45
CA LEU A 34 -16.99 6.49 -16.03
C LEU A 34 -15.85 5.93 -15.17
N VAL A 35 -15.09 4.96 -15.68
CA VAL A 35 -13.95 4.36 -14.98
C VAL A 35 -12.80 5.37 -14.94
N ASP A 36 -12.59 6.09 -16.03
CA ASP A 36 -11.58 7.16 -16.07
C ASP A 36 -11.92 8.32 -15.14
N ALA A 37 -13.21 8.70 -15.07
CA ALA A 37 -13.66 9.72 -14.13
C ALA A 37 -13.42 9.29 -12.67
N ALA A 38 -13.78 8.06 -12.31
CA ALA A 38 -13.52 7.51 -10.97
C ALA A 38 -12.02 7.42 -10.66
N SER A 39 -11.21 6.95 -11.62
CA SER A 39 -9.76 6.83 -11.47
C SER A 39 -9.11 8.20 -11.25
N ARG A 40 -9.51 9.22 -12.02
CA ARG A 40 -9.04 10.61 -11.82
C ARG A 40 -9.43 11.14 -10.45
N ALA A 41 -10.68 10.96 -10.02
CA ALA A 41 -11.13 11.42 -8.71
C ALA A 41 -10.34 10.75 -7.57
N LEU A 42 -10.06 9.45 -7.69
CA LEU A 42 -9.24 8.73 -6.72
C LEU A 42 -7.80 9.24 -6.69
N THR A 43 -7.19 9.48 -7.85
CA THR A 43 -5.85 10.09 -7.94
C THR A 43 -5.83 11.48 -7.29
N THR A 44 -6.82 12.33 -7.57
CA THR A 44 -6.94 13.65 -6.96
C THR A 44 -7.07 13.56 -5.43
N LEU A 45 -7.85 12.59 -4.92
CA LEU A 45 -7.94 12.36 -3.48
C LEU A 45 -6.59 11.97 -2.88
N ILE A 46 -5.86 11.03 -3.51
CA ILE A 46 -4.53 10.59 -3.05
C ILE A 46 -3.55 11.76 -3.03
N GLU A 47 -3.53 12.59 -4.07
CA GLU A 47 -2.70 13.80 -4.15
C GLU A 47 -3.06 14.81 -3.05
N ALA A 48 -4.33 14.96 -2.71
CA ALA A 48 -4.78 15.84 -1.63
C ALA A 48 -4.46 15.28 -0.23
N LEU A 49 -4.45 13.96 -0.05
CA LEU A 49 -4.11 13.32 1.22
C LEU A 49 -2.60 13.31 1.49
N GLN A 50 -1.74 13.28 0.47
CA GLN A 50 -0.30 13.19 0.65
C GLN A 50 0.27 14.34 1.53
N PRO A 51 -0.05 15.63 1.31
CA PRO A 51 0.40 16.71 2.18
C PRO A 51 -0.09 16.60 3.63
N ILE A 52 -1.24 15.96 3.87
CA ILE A 52 -1.75 15.69 5.22
C ILE A 52 -0.87 14.64 5.89
N VAL A 53 -0.58 13.55 5.19
CA VAL A 53 0.31 12.48 5.67
C VAL A 53 1.71 13.02 6.03
N GLU A 54 2.25 13.92 5.20
CA GLU A 54 3.58 14.54 5.42
C GLU A 54 3.66 15.40 6.68
N ARG A 55 2.51 15.83 7.22
CA ARG A 55 2.40 16.68 8.41
C ARG A 55 2.00 15.92 9.68
N LEU A 56 1.72 14.62 9.58
CA LEU A 56 1.36 13.84 10.75
C LEU A 56 2.47 13.87 11.80
N HIS A 57 2.07 13.93 13.06
CA HIS A 57 3.00 13.68 14.16
C HIS A 57 3.40 12.20 14.17
N ALA A 58 4.58 11.89 14.72
CA ALA A 58 5.13 10.54 14.72
C ALA A 58 4.15 9.48 15.25
N ARG A 59 3.45 9.79 16.34
CA ARG A 59 2.42 8.92 16.92
C ARG A 59 1.23 8.69 15.98
N ASP A 60 0.75 9.72 15.30
CA ASP A 60 -0.37 9.57 14.36
C ASP A 60 0.08 8.83 13.09
N LEU A 61 1.33 8.97 12.66
CA LEU A 61 1.89 8.14 11.60
C LEU A 61 1.90 6.65 12.00
N GLU A 62 2.37 6.31 13.19
CA GLU A 62 2.34 4.92 13.69
C GLU A 62 0.91 4.36 13.72
N VAL A 63 -0.05 5.17 14.19
CA VAL A 63 -1.47 4.78 14.21
C VAL A 63 -2.01 4.59 12.79
N LEU A 64 -1.69 5.48 11.85
CA LEU A 64 -2.10 5.34 10.45
C LEU A 64 -1.59 4.02 9.86
N VAL A 65 -0.31 3.71 10.08
CA VAL A 65 0.32 2.48 9.57
C VAL A 65 -0.34 1.24 10.17
N ASP A 66 -0.57 1.23 11.47
CA ASP A 66 -1.29 0.14 12.15
C ASP A 66 -2.72 -0.03 11.59
N LEU A 67 -3.46 1.06 11.39
CA LEU A 67 -4.80 1.02 10.81
C LEU A 67 -4.79 0.48 9.38
N ILE A 68 -3.82 0.86 8.54
CA ILE A 68 -3.66 0.35 7.18
C ILE A 68 -3.48 -1.17 7.21
N PHE A 69 -2.59 -1.68 8.07
CA PHE A 69 -2.35 -3.13 8.17
C PHE A 69 -3.56 -3.87 8.73
N ARG A 70 -4.20 -3.34 9.77
CA ARG A 70 -5.42 -3.93 10.36
C ARG A 70 -6.57 -4.02 9.36
N ASN A 71 -6.80 -2.95 8.58
CA ASN A 71 -7.82 -2.95 7.52
C ASN A 71 -7.49 -3.95 6.39
N ALA A 72 -6.22 -4.29 6.21
CA ALA A 72 -5.77 -5.34 5.31
C ALA A 72 -5.80 -6.76 5.92
N GLY A 73 -6.32 -6.92 7.14
CA GLY A 73 -6.49 -8.22 7.80
C GLY A 73 -5.29 -8.72 8.61
N TRP A 74 -4.32 -7.84 8.90
CA TRP A 74 -3.17 -8.18 9.73
C TRP A 74 -3.48 -7.97 11.21
N ASN A 75 -3.02 -8.91 12.05
CA ASN A 75 -3.18 -8.82 13.49
C ASN A 75 -1.85 -8.47 14.15
N ARG A 76 -1.90 -7.61 15.18
CA ARG A 76 -0.73 -7.40 16.05
C ARG A 76 -0.43 -8.67 16.81
N VAL A 77 0.83 -9.06 16.82
CA VAL A 77 1.36 -10.15 17.65
C VAL A 77 2.34 -9.58 18.67
N GLY A 78 2.42 -10.23 19.83
CA GLY A 78 3.45 -9.89 20.81
C GLY A 78 4.83 -10.16 20.26
N VAL A 79 5.78 -9.29 20.59
CA VAL A 79 7.21 -9.46 20.30
C VAL A 79 7.71 -10.64 21.13
N LEU A 80 8.08 -11.74 20.47
CA LEU A 80 8.32 -13.05 21.11
C LEU A 80 9.78 -13.22 21.56
N ALA A 81 10.69 -12.33 21.17
CA ALA A 81 12.12 -12.44 21.45
C ALA A 81 12.76 -11.12 21.89
N GLU A 82 13.66 -11.19 22.88
CA GLU A 82 14.42 -10.06 23.45
C GLU A 82 15.32 -9.32 22.44
N THR A 83 15.55 -9.88 21.25
CA THR A 83 16.37 -9.30 20.17
C THR A 83 15.61 -8.37 19.21
N GLU A 84 14.32 -8.15 19.43
CA GLU A 84 13.41 -7.39 18.55
C GLU A 84 13.12 -5.96 19.06
N THR A 85 14.06 -5.32 19.75
CA THR A 85 13.84 -4.04 20.47
C THR A 85 13.54 -2.81 19.59
N ASP A 86 13.77 -2.90 18.27
CA ASP A 86 13.59 -1.78 17.33
C ASP A 86 12.66 -2.15 16.18
N ILE A 87 11.52 -2.74 16.52
CA ILE A 87 10.39 -2.92 15.61
C ILE A 87 9.16 -2.28 16.26
N ASP A 88 8.58 -1.28 15.62
CA ASP A 88 7.35 -0.63 16.09
C ASP A 88 6.13 -1.55 16.03
N LEU A 89 5.99 -2.35 14.96
CA LEU A 89 4.88 -3.30 14.78
C LEU A 89 5.37 -4.68 14.36
N ALA A 90 5.04 -5.70 15.16
CA ALA A 90 5.05 -7.10 14.75
C ALA A 90 3.62 -7.52 14.38
N LEU A 91 3.43 -7.99 13.15
CA LEU A 91 2.12 -8.32 12.61
C LEU A 91 2.12 -9.74 12.01
N GLU A 92 0.96 -10.39 12.04
CA GLU A 92 0.74 -11.71 11.44
C GLU A 92 -0.56 -11.72 10.62
N SER A 93 -0.50 -12.35 9.45
CA SER A 93 -1.66 -12.62 8.60
C SER A 93 -2.42 -13.82 9.15
N ALA A 94 -3.68 -13.63 9.55
CA ALA A 94 -4.53 -14.74 10.02
C ALA A 94 -4.80 -15.81 8.96
N VAL A 95 -4.67 -15.47 7.68
CA VAL A 95 -5.01 -16.36 6.57
C VAL A 95 -3.81 -17.22 6.16
N THR A 96 -2.60 -16.67 6.24
CA THR A 96 -1.38 -17.31 5.72
C THR A 96 -0.37 -17.66 6.80
N GLY A 97 -0.51 -17.14 8.02
CA GLY A 97 0.50 -17.23 9.07
C GLY A 97 1.77 -16.42 8.78
N GLU A 98 1.78 -15.63 7.69
CA GLU A 98 2.92 -14.79 7.33
C GLU A 98 3.14 -13.73 8.42
N ARG A 99 4.39 -13.56 8.86
CA ARG A 99 4.79 -12.59 9.88
C ARG A 99 5.57 -11.45 9.24
N ILE A 100 5.23 -10.22 9.59
CA ILE A 100 5.94 -9.04 9.11
C ILE A 100 6.34 -8.14 10.27
N ALA A 101 7.49 -7.49 10.09
CA ALA A 101 7.97 -6.44 10.97
C ALA A 101 7.83 -5.08 10.27
N VAL A 102 7.45 -4.06 11.01
CA VAL A 102 7.29 -2.70 10.50
C VAL A 102 8.01 -1.73 11.43
N GLU A 103 8.87 -0.91 10.84
CA GLU A 103 9.47 0.24 11.49
C GLU A 103 8.89 1.52 10.89
N VAL A 104 8.48 2.43 11.76
CA VAL A 104 7.81 3.68 11.43
C VAL A 104 8.63 4.85 11.95
N LYS A 105 9.13 5.68 11.02
CA LYS A 105 9.96 6.83 11.36
C LYS A 105 9.46 8.09 10.69
N ALA A 106 8.97 9.06 11.46
CA ALA A 106 8.45 10.34 10.93
C ALA A 106 9.51 11.14 10.15
N ARG A 107 10.77 11.11 10.60
CA ARG A 107 11.93 11.69 9.90
C ARG A 107 13.04 10.68 9.78
N ALA A 108 13.38 10.33 8.56
CA ALA A 108 14.39 9.33 8.25
C ALA A 108 15.37 9.83 7.20
N SER A 109 16.54 9.22 7.20
CA SER A 109 17.60 9.41 6.22
C SER A 109 17.84 8.13 5.42
N ILE A 110 18.65 8.23 4.37
CA ILE A 110 19.13 7.06 3.63
C ILE A 110 19.97 6.13 4.51
N SER A 111 20.68 6.67 5.53
CA SER A 111 21.44 5.86 6.48
C SER A 111 20.49 5.03 7.33
N ASP A 112 19.44 5.66 7.89
CA ASP A 112 18.43 4.94 8.68
C ASP A 112 17.87 3.75 7.88
N TYR A 113 17.46 3.99 6.64
CA TYR A 113 16.93 2.93 5.79
C TYR A 113 17.91 1.75 5.63
N ARG A 114 19.18 2.04 5.35
CA ARG A 114 20.21 0.99 5.16
C ARG A 114 20.50 0.25 6.45
N ASP A 115 20.56 0.97 7.57
CA ASP A 115 20.82 0.40 8.89
C ASP A 115 19.70 -0.58 9.27
N TYR A 116 18.43 -0.16 9.17
CA TYR A 116 17.29 -1.04 9.44
C TYR A 116 17.19 -2.21 8.43
N SER A 117 17.52 -1.97 7.16
CA SER A 117 17.55 -3.04 6.15
C SER A 117 18.61 -4.11 6.49
N ALA A 118 19.80 -3.69 6.93
CA ALA A 118 20.87 -4.60 7.34
C ALA A 118 20.49 -5.38 8.61
N ARG A 119 19.83 -4.71 9.55
CA ARG A 119 19.34 -5.34 10.77
C ARG A 119 18.24 -6.36 10.50
N TYR A 120 17.30 -6.06 9.62
CA TYR A 120 16.28 -7.02 9.19
C TYR A 120 16.90 -8.28 8.60
N ALA A 121 17.97 -8.16 7.80
CA ALA A 121 18.66 -9.33 7.26
C ALA A 121 19.23 -10.27 8.34
N ALA A 122 19.43 -9.77 9.57
CA ALA A 122 19.86 -10.55 10.73
C ALA A 122 18.69 -11.00 11.64
N MET A 123 17.48 -10.48 11.44
CA MET A 123 16.30 -10.86 12.21
C MET A 123 15.78 -12.23 11.78
N VAL A 124 15.27 -12.99 12.73
CA VAL A 124 14.68 -14.32 12.50
C VAL A 124 13.22 -14.29 12.92
N GLY A 125 12.35 -14.88 12.12
CA GLY A 125 10.92 -15.02 12.46
C GLY A 125 9.97 -14.06 11.74
N PHE A 126 10.47 -13.25 10.80
CA PHE A 126 9.67 -12.43 9.91
C PHE A 126 9.94 -12.77 8.45
N ASP A 127 8.89 -12.80 7.64
CA ASP A 127 8.93 -13.08 6.20
C ASP A 127 9.21 -11.81 5.39
N ARG A 128 8.75 -10.65 5.88
CA ARG A 128 8.97 -9.34 5.26
C ARG A 128 9.19 -8.25 6.30
N PHE A 129 9.92 -7.23 5.89
CA PHE A 129 10.07 -5.99 6.65
C PHE A 129 9.56 -4.78 5.88
N TYR A 130 8.99 -3.84 6.61
CA TYR A 130 8.49 -2.57 6.10
C TYR A 130 9.19 -1.43 6.82
N PHE A 131 9.93 -0.62 6.06
CA PHE A 131 10.42 0.67 6.54
C PHE A 131 9.49 1.77 6.05
N VAL A 132 8.89 2.51 6.98
CA VAL A 132 7.82 3.46 6.69
C VAL A 132 8.20 4.85 7.16
N THR A 133 8.05 5.85 6.29
CA THR A 133 8.28 7.26 6.63
C THR A 133 7.43 8.17 5.76
N HIS A 134 7.02 9.32 6.30
CA HIS A 134 6.42 10.40 5.52
C HIS A 134 7.42 11.53 5.22
N SER A 135 8.70 11.39 5.58
CA SER A 135 9.75 12.35 5.21
C SER A 135 10.31 12.06 3.82
N ALA A 136 10.67 13.11 3.09
CA ALA A 136 11.34 12.96 1.81
C ALA A 136 12.79 12.49 2.03
N ILE A 137 13.13 11.32 1.49
CA ILE A 137 14.49 10.78 1.51
C ILE A 137 15.09 10.88 0.11
N ALA A 138 16.05 11.79 -0.07
CA ALA A 138 16.76 11.92 -1.34
C ALA A 138 17.50 10.63 -1.71
N GLY A 139 17.38 10.18 -2.96
CA GLY A 139 18.10 9.03 -3.50
C GLY A 139 17.47 7.66 -3.25
N LEU A 140 16.41 7.57 -2.43
CA LEU A 140 15.78 6.30 -2.09
C LEU A 140 14.93 5.70 -3.21
N GLU A 141 14.40 6.52 -4.13
CA GLU A 141 13.63 6.03 -5.29
C GLU A 141 14.44 5.06 -6.18
N LYS A 142 15.77 5.21 -6.20
CA LYS A 142 16.67 4.31 -6.94
C LYS A 142 17.00 3.03 -6.16
N GLU A 143 17.07 3.08 -4.82
CA GLU A 143 17.38 1.93 -3.97
C GLU A 143 16.17 1.05 -3.66
N GLY A 144 14.99 1.65 -3.43
CA GLY A 144 13.76 0.91 -3.10
C GLY A 144 13.30 -0.05 -4.21
N ALA A 145 13.63 0.24 -5.48
CA ALA A 145 13.38 -0.66 -6.60
C ALA A 145 14.26 -1.93 -6.55
N SER A 146 15.48 -1.82 -6.03
CA SER A 146 16.40 -2.97 -5.84
C SER A 146 16.09 -3.76 -4.58
N ALA A 147 15.64 -3.10 -3.50
CA ALA A 147 15.36 -3.69 -2.20
C ALA A 147 14.13 -4.61 -2.16
N ARG A 148 13.20 -4.52 -3.13
CA ARG A 148 12.12 -5.51 -3.26
C ARG A 148 12.64 -6.94 -3.44
N ARG A 149 13.90 -7.12 -3.88
CA ARG A 149 14.56 -8.43 -4.00
C ARG A 149 15.08 -8.97 -2.66
N THR A 150 15.18 -8.15 -1.61
CA THR A 150 15.77 -8.52 -0.31
C THR A 150 14.72 -8.68 0.80
N GLY A 151 13.42 -8.65 0.47
CA GLY A 151 12.33 -8.77 1.47
C GLY A 151 12.05 -7.47 2.25
N VAL A 152 12.78 -6.39 1.96
CA VAL A 152 12.57 -5.07 2.55
C VAL A 152 11.67 -4.23 1.65
N ASN A 153 10.57 -3.75 2.21
CA ASN A 153 9.60 -2.88 1.56
C ASN A 153 9.70 -1.47 2.11
N PHE A 154 9.69 -0.47 1.23
CA PHE A 154 9.71 0.93 1.62
C PHE A 154 8.36 1.60 1.33
N TRP A 155 7.78 2.30 2.31
CA TRP A 155 6.61 3.16 2.13
C TRP A 155 6.95 4.62 2.43
N GLY A 156 6.86 5.46 1.41
CA GLY A 156 6.94 6.91 1.52
C GLY A 156 5.57 7.58 1.72
N SER A 157 5.54 8.91 1.79
CA SER A 157 4.31 9.70 1.97
C SER A 157 3.24 9.40 0.91
N ARG A 158 3.64 9.30 -0.37
CA ARG A 158 2.72 8.94 -1.45
C ARG A 158 2.12 7.54 -1.27
N SER A 159 2.94 6.53 -0.97
CA SER A 159 2.45 5.16 -0.76
C SER A 159 1.53 5.05 0.45
N LEU A 160 1.79 5.84 1.50
CA LEU A 160 0.91 5.95 2.65
C LEU A 160 -0.45 6.58 2.28
N ALA A 161 -0.45 7.66 1.49
CA ALA A 161 -1.68 8.29 1.02
C ALA A 161 -2.51 7.35 0.12
N GLU A 162 -1.86 6.64 -0.81
CA GLU A 162 -2.49 5.61 -1.65
C GLU A 162 -3.15 4.53 -0.79
N ARG A 163 -2.42 3.98 0.17
CA ARG A 163 -2.94 2.93 1.06
C ARG A 163 -4.05 3.43 1.97
N ALA A 164 -3.96 4.67 2.47
CA ALA A 164 -5.01 5.27 3.27
C ALA A 164 -6.31 5.42 2.46
N ALA A 165 -6.23 5.90 1.22
CA ALA A 165 -7.38 6.01 0.32
C ALA A 165 -8.00 4.63 0.04
N HIS A 166 -7.18 3.63 -0.30
CA HIS A 166 -7.64 2.26 -0.56
C HIS A 166 -8.20 1.55 0.67
N SER A 167 -7.72 1.90 1.87
CA SER A 167 -8.16 1.30 3.14
C SER A 167 -9.35 2.03 3.77
N GLY A 168 -9.93 3.03 3.09
CA GLY A 168 -11.07 3.81 3.60
C GLY A 168 -10.71 4.79 4.72
N LEU A 169 -9.43 5.16 4.88
CA LEU A 169 -8.91 6.01 5.96
C LEU A 169 -8.81 7.50 5.56
N ALA A 170 -9.40 7.91 4.44
CA ALA A 170 -9.38 9.30 3.98
C ALA A 170 -9.99 10.26 5.01
N GLN A 171 -11.17 9.92 5.57
CA GLN A 171 -11.81 10.75 6.59
C GLN A 171 -10.97 10.82 7.87
N TRP A 172 -10.37 9.70 8.29
CA TRP A 172 -9.50 9.66 9.46
C TRP A 172 -8.32 10.62 9.33
N LEU A 173 -7.70 10.70 8.14
CA LEU A 173 -6.62 11.65 7.87
C LEU A 173 -7.09 13.11 7.97
N ILE A 174 -8.26 13.40 7.40
CA ILE A 174 -8.85 14.75 7.42
C ILE A 174 -9.12 15.18 8.87
N ASP A 175 -9.75 14.31 9.65
CA ASP A 175 -10.09 14.57 11.06
C ASP A 175 -8.83 14.78 11.91
N LYS A 176 -7.73 14.11 11.58
CA LYS A 176 -6.44 14.27 12.28
C LYS A 176 -5.69 15.55 11.94
N SER A 177 -6.05 16.21 10.84
CA SER A 177 -5.41 17.43 10.36
C SER A 177 -6.12 18.72 10.79
N THR A 178 -7.24 18.59 11.51
CA THR A 178 -8.08 19.69 12.01
C THR A 178 -7.88 19.86 13.51
#